data_AF-A0A5C8C7I3-F1
#
_entry.id   AF-A0A5C8C7I3-F1
#
_cell.length_a   1.000
_cell.length_b   1.000
_cell.length_c   1.000
_cell.angle_alpha   90.00
_cell.angle_beta   90.00
_cell.angle_gamma   90.00
#
_symmetry.space_group_name_H-M   'P 1'
#
loop_
_entity.id
_entity.type
_entity.pdbx_description
1 polymer ?
#
loop_
_entity_poly.entity_id
_entity_poly.type
_entity_poly.pdbx_seq_one_letter_code
_entity_poly.pdbx_strand_id
1 'polypeptide(L)'
;MASVNFRVNDALKEQAFLILKQQGVAPTEFFTDVLQYIVNTGMLPVRQVVVSEEDAALLALARQRMNDTDEMFEEISLDDL
;
A
#
# COMPACT_ATOMS: atom_id res chain seq x y z
N MET A 1 20.14 -19.00 -2.17
CA MET A 1 18.71 -18.71 -1.89
C MET A 1 18.54 -18.61 -0.38
N ALA A 2 17.80 -17.62 0.09
CA ALA A 2 17.45 -17.49 1.51
C ALA A 2 16.04 -18.06 1.75
N SER A 3 15.76 -18.51 2.98
CA SER A 3 14.44 -19.02 3.38
C SER A 3 13.74 -18.01 4.29
N VAL A 4 12.47 -17.76 4.04
CA VAL A 4 11.61 -16.92 4.90
C VAL A 4 10.57 -17.84 5.54
N ASN A 5 10.51 -17.84 6.87
CA ASN A 5 9.53 -18.60 7.65
C ASN A 5 8.74 -17.64 8.53
N PHE A 6 7.41 -17.72 8.46
CA PHE A 6 6.52 -16.91 9.28
C PHE A 6 5.33 -17.74 9.75
N ARG A 7 4.74 -17.36 10.87
CA ARG A 7 3.57 -18.04 11.46
C ARG A 7 2.30 -17.32 11.04
N VAL A 8 1.29 -18.09 10.67
CA VAL A 8 -0.07 -17.61 10.36
C VAL A 8 -1.08 -18.56 10.97
N ASN A 9 -2.30 -18.08 11.15
CA ASN A 9 -3.42 -18.93 11.54
C ASN A 9 -3.69 -19.99 10.45
N ASP A 10 -3.97 -21.23 10.85
CA ASP A 10 -4.18 -22.35 9.92
C ASP A 10 -5.38 -22.13 9.00
N ALA A 11 -6.50 -21.62 9.52
CA ALA A 11 -7.68 -21.33 8.71
C ALA A 11 -7.41 -20.24 7.67
N LEU A 12 -6.62 -19.23 8.03
CA LEU A 12 -6.20 -18.17 7.11
C LEU A 12 -5.33 -18.74 5.98
N LYS A 13 -4.36 -19.60 6.33
CA LYS A 13 -3.48 -20.25 5.35
C LYS A 13 -4.27 -21.08 4.36
N GLU A 14 -5.18 -21.92 4.82
CA GLU A 14 -5.98 -22.80 3.98
C GLU A 14 -6.84 -22.01 2.99
N GLN A 15 -7.55 -20.99 3.47
CA GLN A 15 -8.40 -20.14 2.63
C GLN A 15 -7.58 -19.35 1.61
N ALA A 16 -6.49 -18.73 2.04
CA ALA A 16 -5.62 -17.96 1.15
C ALA A 16 -5.02 -18.84 0.05
N PHE A 17 -4.55 -20.04 0.38
CA PHE A 17 -3.94 -20.96 -0.59
C PHE A 17 -4.97 -21.49 -1.59
N LEU A 18 -6.21 -21.70 -1.15
CA LEU A 18 -7.30 -22.09 -2.04
C LEU A 18 -7.60 -20.99 -3.06
N ILE A 19 -7.67 -19.72 -2.63
CA ILE A 19 -7.89 -18.57 -3.52
C ILE A 19 -6.71 -18.40 -4.49
N LEU A 20 -5.47 -18.48 -4.01
CA LEU A 20 -4.27 -18.40 -4.86
C LEU A 20 -4.27 -19.50 -5.93
N LYS A 21 -4.64 -20.73 -5.53
CA LYS A 21 -4.77 -21.86 -6.47
C LYS A 21 -5.84 -21.62 -7.52
N GLN A 22 -6.99 -21.05 -7.15
CA GLN A 22 -8.05 -20.68 -8.11
C GLN A 22 -7.58 -19.60 -9.11
N GLN A 23 -6.71 -18.70 -8.67
CA GLN A 23 -6.10 -17.65 -9.48
C GLN A 23 -4.91 -18.16 -10.32
N GLY A 24 -4.48 -19.43 -10.12
CA GLY A 24 -3.33 -20.01 -10.81
C GLY A 24 -1.97 -19.51 -10.30
N VAL A 25 -1.92 -18.84 -9.16
CA VAL A 25 -0.70 -18.24 -8.59
C VAL A 25 -0.12 -19.17 -7.52
N ALA A 26 1.18 -19.44 -7.60
CA ALA A 26 1.87 -20.22 -6.57
C ALA A 26 2.08 -19.36 -5.30
N PRO A 27 1.93 -19.92 -4.08
CA PRO A 27 2.17 -19.15 -2.86
C PRO A 27 3.57 -18.54 -2.80
N THR A 28 4.60 -19.27 -3.23
CA THR A 28 5.97 -18.77 -3.27
C THR A 28 6.10 -17.55 -4.18
N GLU A 29 5.49 -17.61 -5.37
CA GLU A 29 5.49 -16.51 -6.34
C GLU A 29 4.80 -15.28 -5.75
N PHE A 30 3.62 -15.45 -5.15
CA PHE A 30 2.91 -14.38 -4.46
C PHE A 30 3.78 -13.68 -3.39
N PHE A 31 4.43 -14.44 -2.51
CA PHE A 31 5.27 -13.84 -1.47
C PHE A 31 6.53 -13.18 -2.03
N THR A 32 7.12 -13.73 -3.09
CA THR A 32 8.25 -13.10 -3.78
C THR A 32 7.85 -11.77 -4.42
N ASP A 33 6.70 -11.72 -5.08
CA ASP A 33 6.19 -10.50 -5.72
C ASP A 33 5.90 -9.40 -4.72
N VAL A 34 5.32 -9.75 -3.56
CA VAL A 34 5.08 -8.81 -2.45
C VAL A 34 6.40 -8.21 -1.95
N LEU A 35 7.43 -9.03 -1.76
CA LEU A 35 8.75 -8.54 -1.34
C LEU A 35 9.39 -7.66 -2.42
N GLN A 36 9.28 -8.06 -3.69
CA GLN A 36 9.81 -7.30 -4.82
C GLN A 36 9.10 -5.94 -4.96
N TYR A 37 7.80 -5.88 -4.74
CA TYR A 37 7.03 -4.63 -4.74
C TYR A 37 7.57 -3.66 -3.69
N ILE A 38 7.85 -4.13 -2.48
CA ILE A 38 8.39 -3.29 -1.39
C ILE A 38 9.77 -2.75 -1.78
N VAL A 39 10.63 -3.61 -2.35
CA VAL A 39 11.97 -3.19 -2.82
C VAL A 39 11.88 -2.14 -3.93
N ASN A 40 10.95 -2.30 -4.87
CA ASN A 40 10.85 -1.42 -6.03
C ASN A 40 10.16 -0.08 -5.72
N THR A 41 9.17 -0.07 -4.84
CA THR A 41 8.32 1.11 -4.60
C THR A 41 8.62 1.81 -3.27
N GLY A 42 9.32 1.14 -2.34
CA GLY A 42 9.50 1.61 -0.96
C GLY A 42 8.20 1.64 -0.14
N MET A 43 7.10 1.06 -0.64
CA MET A 43 5.79 1.09 0.01
C MET A 43 5.23 -0.33 0.22
N LEU A 44 4.35 -0.48 1.21
CA LEU A 44 3.58 -1.71 1.38
C LEU A 44 2.48 -1.81 0.30
N PRO A 45 2.29 -2.99 -0.34
CA PRO A 45 1.28 -3.18 -1.38
C PRO A 45 -0.15 -3.11 -0.84
N VAL A 46 -0.34 -3.46 0.44
CA VAL A 46 -1.60 -3.27 1.17
C VAL A 46 -1.31 -2.28 2.29
N ARG A 47 -1.87 -1.07 2.19
CA ARG A 47 -1.92 -0.17 3.34
C ARG A 47 -3.01 -0.69 4.28
N GLN A 48 -2.65 -0.98 5.52
CA GLN A 48 -3.65 -1.00 6.58
C GLN A 48 -4.14 0.43 6.74
N VAL A 49 -5.25 0.74 6.09
CA VAL A 49 -5.91 2.04 6.21
C VAL A 49 -6.50 2.10 7.62
N VAL A 50 -5.69 2.52 8.60
CA VAL A 50 -6.19 3.15 9.82
C VAL A 50 -6.23 4.64 9.50
N VAL A 51 -7.13 5.00 8.61
CA VAL A 51 -7.40 6.39 8.26
C VAL A 51 -8.78 6.61 8.82
N SER A 52 -8.90 7.49 9.82
CA SER A 52 -10.22 7.92 10.27
C SER A 52 -11.00 8.48 9.07
N GLU A 53 -12.33 8.47 9.09
CA GLU A 53 -13.11 9.04 7.98
C GLU A 53 -12.68 10.50 7.66
N GLU A 54 -12.26 11.23 8.69
CA GLU A 54 -11.67 12.58 8.59
C GLU A 54 -10.36 12.58 7.79
N ASP A 55 -9.43 11.71 8.13
CA ASP A 55 -8.15 11.60 7.42
C ASP A 55 -8.36 11.16 5.96
N ALA A 56 -9.41 10.39 5.67
CA ALA A 56 -9.72 9.92 4.32
C ALA A 56 -10.24 11.07 3.46
N ALA A 57 -11.09 11.93 4.04
CA ALA A 57 -11.57 13.15 3.42
C ALA A 57 -10.42 14.15 3.16
N LEU A 58 -9.50 14.32 4.12
CA LEU A 58 -8.32 15.16 3.95
C LEU A 58 -7.41 14.65 2.83
N LEU A 59 -7.21 13.33 2.75
CA LEU A 59 -6.37 12.73 1.72
C LEU A 59 -7.00 12.83 0.32
N ALA A 60 -8.33 12.73 0.22
CA ALA A 60 -9.06 12.97 -1.02
C ALA A 60 -8.94 14.44 -1.48
N LEU A 61 -9.10 15.39 -0.56
CA LEU A 61 -8.95 16.82 -0.83
C LEU A 61 -7.52 17.18 -1.27
N ALA A 62 -6.50 16.63 -0.60
CA ALA A 62 -5.11 16.85 -0.98
C ALA A 62 -4.82 16.33 -2.39
N ARG A 63 -5.30 15.12 -2.72
CA ARG A 63 -5.14 14.55 -4.07
C ARG A 63 -5.84 15.35 -5.15
N GLN A 64 -7.04 15.86 -4.87
CA GLN A 64 -7.77 16.74 -5.79
C GLN A 64 -6.95 17.99 -6.09
N ARG A 65 -6.50 18.71 -5.06
CA ARG A 65 -5.71 19.94 -5.22
C ARG A 65 -4.35 19.73 -5.89
N MET A 66 -3.71 18.59 -5.65
CA MET A 66 -2.45 18.26 -6.32
C MET A 66 -2.63 18.04 -7.83
N ASN A 67 -3.79 17.53 -8.27
CA ASN A 67 -4.08 17.28 -9.67
C ASN A 67 -4.60 18.53 -10.42
N ASP A 68 -5.11 19.53 -9.71
CA ASP A 68 -5.53 20.83 -10.26
C ASP A 68 -4.34 21.82 -10.29
N THR A 69 -3.20 21.39 -10.85
CA THR A 69 -1.84 21.91 -10.56
C THR A 69 -1.51 23.31 -11.08
N ASP A 70 -2.38 24.03 -11.80
CA ASP A 70 -1.89 25.20 -12.55
C ASP A 70 -1.77 26.53 -11.76
N GLU A 71 -2.41 26.74 -10.59
CA GLU A 71 -2.46 28.11 -10.01
C GLU A 71 -2.46 28.24 -8.46
N MET A 72 -2.17 27.21 -7.66
CA MET A 72 -2.49 27.27 -6.21
C MET A 72 -1.34 27.37 -5.20
N PHE A 73 -0.07 27.27 -5.61
CA PHE A 73 1.04 27.31 -4.66
C PHE A 73 1.85 28.60 -4.82
N GLU A 74 1.67 29.52 -3.87
CA GLU A 74 2.50 30.72 -3.73
C GLU A 74 3.74 30.39 -2.87
N GLU A 75 4.91 30.83 -3.31
CA GLU A 75 6.13 30.77 -2.51
C GLU A 75 6.06 31.86 -1.44
N ILE A 76 5.98 31.46 -0.16
CA ILE A 76 5.94 32.37 0.98
C ILE A 76 7.17 32.16 1.87
N SER A 77 7.70 33.23 2.46
CA SER A 77 8.75 33.14 3.47
C SER A 77 8.16 32.96 4.87
N LEU A 78 8.99 32.54 5.84
CA LEU A 78 8.53 32.41 7.23
C LEU A 78 8.09 33.74 7.85
N ASP A 79 8.59 34.86 7.33
CA ASP A 79 8.22 36.21 7.76
C ASP A 79 6.83 36.64 7.19
N ASP A 80 6.32 35.91 6.18
CA ASP A 80 5.04 36.17 5.51
C ASP A 80 3.89 35.26 5.98
N LEU A 81 4.17 34.33 6.91
CA LEU A 81 3.21 33.37 7.47
C LEU A 81 2.22 33.97 8.47
#